data_AF-A0A3D1DZG9-F1
#
_entry.id   AF-A0A3D1DZG9-F1
#
_cell.length_a   1.000
_cell.length_b   1.000
_cell.length_c   1.000
_cell.angle_alpha   90.00
_cell.angle_beta   90.00
_cell.angle_gamma   90.00
#
_symmetry.space_group_name_H-M   'P 1'
#
loop_
_entity.id
_entity.type
_entity.pdbx_description
1 polymer ?
#
loop_
_entity_poly.entity_id
_entity_poly.type
_entity_poly.pdbx_seq_one_letter_code
_entity_poly.pdbx_strand_id
1 'polypeptide(L)' 'MPKRIMQGTVVSDKADKTVTVLVERRIMHPVYKKIITKSKKFAAHDAENRFKQGDQV' A
#
# COMPACT_ATOMS: atom_id res chain seq x y z
N MET A 1 -20.28 5.34 -7.70
CA MET A 1 -19.23 4.31 -7.86
C MET A 1 -18.61 4.04 -6.49
N PRO A 2 -18.39 2.77 -6.11
CA PRO A 2 -17.79 2.45 -4.81
C PRO A 2 -16.33 2.91 -4.74
N LYS A 3 -15.91 3.46 -3.60
CA LYS A 3 -14.50 3.79 -3.36
C LYS A 3 -13.69 2.50 -3.25
N ARG A 4 -12.52 2.46 -3.88
CA ARG A 4 -11.62 1.31 -3.81
C ARG A 4 -10.73 1.43 -2.58
N ILE A 5 -10.96 0.55 -1.61
CA ILE A 5 -10.21 0.49 -0.34
C ILE A 5 -9.14 -0.61 -0.49
N MET A 6 -7.91 -0.32 -0.09
CA MET A 6 -6.78 -1.24 -0.16
C MET A 6 -6.04 -1.20 1.16
N GLN A 7 -5.51 -2.35 1.60
CA GLN A 7 -4.71 -2.47 2.81
C GLN A 7 -3.24 -2.65 2.45
N GLY A 8 -2.33 -2.14 3.27
CA GLY A 8 -0.90 -2.23 3.08
C GLY A 8 -0.11 -1.84 4.32
N THR A 9 1.21 -1.84 4.18
CA THR A 9 2.13 -1.51 5.28
C THR A 9 2.82 -0.19 5.01
N VAL A 10 2.94 0.68 6.01
CA VAL A 10 3.68 1.94 5.90
C VAL A 10 5.17 1.65 5.81
N VAL A 11 5.79 2.00 4.68
CA VAL A 11 7.23 1.81 4.43
C VAL A 11 8.03 3.06 4.75
N SER A 12 7.45 4.25 4.62
CA SER A 12 8.13 5.51 4.91
C SER A 12 7.18 6.58 5.42
N ASP A 13 7.61 7.24 6.48
CA ASP A 13 6.99 8.40 7.13
C ASP A 13 7.98 9.58 7.15
N LYS A 14 8.56 9.89 6.00
CA LYS A 14 9.60 10.95 5.88
C LYS A 14 9.04 12.26 5.34
N ALA A 15 7.85 12.22 4.75
CA ALA A 15 7.23 13.38 4.12
C ALA A 15 6.18 13.95 5.08
N ASP A 16 6.10 15.28 5.15
CA ASP A 16 5.09 15.92 5.99
C ASP A 16 3.69 15.66 5.44
N LYS A 17 2.79 15.23 6.33
CA LYS A 17 1.38 14.91 6.07
C LYS A 17 1.12 13.83 5.02
N THR A 18 2.15 13.03 4.71
CA THR A 18 2.09 12.04 3.64
C THR A 18 2.90 10.80 4.02
N VAL A 19 2.25 9.65 4.02
CA VAL A 19 2.90 8.37 4.28
C VAL A 19 2.97 7.52 3.02
N THR A 20 4.07 6.79 2.83
CA THR A 20 4.22 5.85 1.73
C THR A 20 3.79 4.46 2.15
N VAL A 21 2.67 3.98 1.62
CA VAL A 21 2.10 2.67 1.90
C VAL A 21 2.46 1.67 0.78
N LEU A 22 2.99 0.52 1.15
CA LEU A 22 3.21 -0.61 0.25
C LEU A 22 1.98 -1.51 0.27
N VAL A 23 1.32 -1.62 -0.87
CA VAL A 23 0.17 -2.50 -1.04
C VAL A 23 0.59 -3.72 -1.83
N GLU A 24 0.35 -4.88 -1.27
CA GLU A 24 0.59 -6.18 -1.92
C GLU A 24 -0.71 -6.75 -2.48
N ARG A 25 -0.62 -7.36 -3.66
CA ARG A 25 -1.72 -8.12 -4.26
C ARG A 25 -1.21 -9.40 -4.88
N ARG A 26 -1.97 -10.47 -4.68
CA ARG A 26 -1.75 -11.74 -5.38
C ARG A 26 -2.49 -11.70 -6.70
N ILE A 27 -1.77 -11.91 -7.79
CA ILE A 27 -2.36 -12.01 -9.12
C ILE A 27 -1.91 -13.31 -9.77
N MET A 28 -2.76 -13.88 -10.61
CA MET A 28 -2.37 -14.99 -11.46
C MET A 28 -1.54 -14.46 -12.63
N HIS A 29 -0.38 -15.07 -12.88
CA HIS A 29 0.37 -14.78 -14.09
C HIS A 29 -0.46 -15.21 -15.32
N PRO A 30 -0.66 -14.34 -16.32
CA PRO A 30 -1.64 -14.57 -17.39
C PRO A 30 -1.36 -15.84 -18.22
N VAL A 31 -0.08 -16.17 -18.45
CA VAL A 31 0.32 -17.36 -19.23
C VAL A 31 0.49 -18.58 -18.33
N TYR A 32 1.44 -18.54 -17.40
CA TYR A 32 1.81 -19.68 -16.56
C TYR A 32 0.80 -20.07 -15.46
N LYS A 33 -0.25 -19.28 -15.23
CA LYS A 33 -1.27 -19.49 -14.19
C LYS A 33 -0.73 -19.63 -12.75
N LYS A 34 0.56 -19.36 -12.53
CA LYS A 34 1.18 -19.32 -11.21
C LYS A 34 0.71 -18.08 -10.45
N ILE A 35 0.39 -18.22 -9.17
CA ILE A 35 0.07 -17.10 -8.29
C ILE A 35 1.37 -16.36 -7.94
N ILE A 36 1.42 -15.08 -8.27
CA ILE A 36 2.56 -14.19 -7.98
C ILE A 36 2.10 -13.02 -7.10
N THR A 37 2.96 -12.59 -6.19
CA THR A 37 2.75 -11.37 -5.40
C THR A 37 3.32 -10.18 -6.16
N LYS A 38 2.50 -9.15 -6.40
CA LYS A 38 2.94 -7.85 -6.91
C LYS A 38 2.71 -6.80 -5.84
N SER A 39 3.73 -5.99 -5.58
CA SER A 39 3.63 -4.87 -4.67
C SER A 39 3.63 -3.54 -5.45
N LYS A 40 2.93 -2.53 -4.92
CA LYS A 40 2.96 -1.16 -5.43
C LYS A 40 2.96 -0.18 -4.25
N LYS A 41 3.77 0.88 -4.36
CA LYS A 41 3.81 1.96 -3.38
C LYS A 41 2.76 3.02 -3.72
N PHE A 42 2.07 3.53 -2.71
CA PHE A 42 1.08 4.60 -2.79
C PHE A 42 1.44 5.69 -1.79
N ALA A 43 1.31 6.95 -2.19
CA ALA A 43 1.31 8.07 -1.25
C ALA A 43 -0.11 8.22 -0.69
N ALA A 44 -0.22 8.14 0.63
CA ALA A 44 -1.46 8.34 1.36
C ALA A 44 -1.36 9.64 2.17
N HIS A 45 -2.45 10.41 2.18
CA HIS A 45 -2.53 11.64 2.94
C HIS A 45 -2.86 11.33 4.41
N ASP A 46 -2.05 11.86 5.33
CA ASP A 46 -2.25 11.78 6.77
C ASP A 46 -2.10 13.18 7.37
N ALA A 47 -3.19 13.84 7.74
CA ALA A 47 -3.14 15.22 8.21
C ALA A 47 -2.52 15.37 9.62
N GLU A 48 -2.57 14.32 10.43
CA GLU A 48 -2.18 14.34 11.85
C GLU A 48 -0.82 13.64 12.09
N ASN A 49 -0.14 13.15 11.03
CA ASN A 49 1.13 12.41 11.10
C ASN A 49 1.11 11.31 12.19
N ARG A 50 0.01 10.55 12.23
CA ARG A 50 -0.25 9.54 13.26
C ARG A 50 0.41 8.21 12.94
N PHE A 51 0.52 7.89 11.65
CA PHE A 51 0.97 6.59 11.19
C PHE A 51 2.49 6.54 11.08
N LYS A 52 3.09 5.54 11.70
CA LYS A 52 4.54 5.35 11.71
C LYS A 52 4.96 4.24 10.77
N GLN A 53 6.26 4.21 10.48
CA GLN A 53 6.87 3.13 9.70
C GLN A 53 6.61 1.78 10.37
N GLY A 54 6.05 0.83 9.61
CA GLY A 54 5.72 -0.52 10.08
C GLY A 54 4.23 -0.74 10.36
N ASP A 55 3.41 0.31 10.43
CA ASP A 55 1.97 0.19 10.67
C ASP A 55 1.25 -0.47 9.48
N GLN A 56 0.23 -1.28 9.79
CA GLN A 56 -0.69 -1.85 8.79
C GLN A 56 -1.96 -0.99 8.72
N VAL A 57 -2.27 -0.49 7.53
CA VAL A 57 -3.36 0.45 7.24
C VAL A 57 -4.18 0.04 6.02
#